data_AF-A0A2G9TS28-F1
#
_entry.id   AF-A0A2G9TS28-F1
#
_cell.length_a   1.000
_cell.length_b   1.000
_cell.length_c   1.000
_cell.angle_alpha   90.00
_cell.angle_beta   90.00
_cell.angle_gamma   90.00
#
_symmetry.space_group_name_H-M   'P 1'
#
loop_
_entity.id
_entity.type
_entity.pdbx_description
1 polymer ?
#
loop_
_entity_poly.entity_id
_entity_poly.type
_entity_poly.pdbx_seq_one_letter_code
_entity_poly.pdbx_strand_id
1 'polypeptide(L)' 'MQEFSVHGPPRQARKPYDVRDVIEQYSQGHLNMMVRIKELQRRLDQTLGKPGQDRASKATWGGATTIGARLSRIELQ' A
#
# COMPACT_ATOMS: atom_id res chain seq x y z
N MET A 1 44.51 -33.87 -1.65
CA MET A 1 43.05 -33.85 -1.80
C MET A 1 42.51 -32.82 -0.83
N GLN A 2 41.85 -31.78 -1.32
CA GLN A 2 41.25 -30.75 -0.49
C GLN A 2 39.90 -31.30 -0.02
N GLU A 3 39.77 -31.53 1.29
CA GLU A 3 38.57 -32.13 1.89
C GLU A 3 37.40 -31.12 1.77
N PHE A 4 36.49 -31.39 0.85
CA PHE A 4 35.31 -30.55 0.65
C PHE A 4 34.30 -30.90 1.76
N SER A 5 34.36 -30.17 2.87
CA SER A 5 33.37 -30.30 3.93
C SER A 5 32.03 -29.73 3.41
N VAL A 6 31.11 -30.62 3.05
CA VAL A 6 29.76 -30.25 2.63
C VAL A 6 29.02 -29.77 3.86
N HIS A 7 29.01 -28.46 4.09
CA HIS A 7 28.04 -27.85 5.00
C HIS A 7 26.65 -28.10 4.41
N GLY A 8 25.95 -29.09 5.00
CA GLY A 8 24.57 -29.37 4.67
C GLY A 8 23.68 -28.12 4.80
N PRO A 9 22.53 -28.08 4.12
CA PRO A 9 21.66 -26.92 4.12
C PRO A 9 21.32 -26.50 5.56
N PRO A 10 21.19 -25.19 5.83
CA PRO A 10 21.03 -24.65 7.17
C PRO A 10 19.93 -25.37 7.93
N ARG A 11 20.13 -25.64 9.23
CA ARG A 11 19.20 -26.42 10.08
C ARG A 11 17.74 -25.95 10.03
N GLN A 12 17.52 -24.69 9.64
CA GLN A 12 16.20 -24.09 9.43
C GLN A 12 15.46 -24.70 8.23
N ALA A 13 16.16 -25.09 7.17
CA ALA A 13 15.60 -25.73 5.97
C ALA A 13 15.21 -27.21 6.16
N ARG A 14 15.52 -27.80 7.34
CA ARG A 14 15.22 -29.21 7.66
C ARG A 14 13.98 -29.38 8.55
N LYS A 15 13.43 -28.29 9.10
CA LYS A 15 12.23 -28.35 9.95
C LYS A 15 11.00 -28.11 9.07
N PRO A 16 9.94 -28.92 9.18
CA PRO A 16 8.66 -28.57 8.55
C PRO A 16 8.24 -27.21 9.10
N TYR A 17 7.88 -26.28 8.22
CA TYR A 17 7.37 -24.97 8.62
C TYR A 17 6.22 -25.18 9.62
N ASP A 18 6.26 -24.49 10.76
CA ASP A 18 5.13 -24.50 11.69
C ASP A 18 3.96 -23.81 10.98
N VAL A 19 2.81 -24.48 10.92
CA VAL A 19 1.59 -23.93 10.31
C VAL A 19 1.25 -22.58 10.95
N ARG A 20 1.57 -22.40 12.24
CA ARG A 20 1.45 -21.12 12.94
C ARG A 20 2.33 -20.04 12.32
N ASP A 21 3.59 -20.32 12.05
CA ASP A 21 4.53 -19.36 11.44
C ASP A 21 4.05 -18.93 10.05
N VAL A 22 3.51 -19.89 9.27
CA VAL A 22 2.95 -19.62 7.94
C VAL A 22 1.72 -18.71 8.03
N ILE A 23 0.82 -18.98 8.97
CA ILE A 23 -0.37 -18.16 9.21
C ILE A 23 0.02 -16.75 9.67
N GLU A 24 0.98 -16.64 10.59
CA GLU A 24 1.45 -15.36 11.11
C GLU A 24 2.14 -14.52 10.04
N GLN A 25 2.99 -15.14 9.21
CA GLN A 25 3.63 -14.47 8.08
C GLN A 25 2.61 -13.95 7.06
N TYR A 26 1.59 -14.76 6.74
CA TYR A 26 0.52 -14.34 5.84
C TYR A 26 -0.27 -13.17 6.42
N SER A 27 -0.65 -13.25 7.69
CA SER A 27 -1.37 -12.19 8.41
C SER A 27 -0.60 -10.86 8.39
N GLN A 28 0.70 -10.89 8.69
CA GLN A 28 1.57 -9.72 8.64
C GLN A 28 1.71 -9.16 7.21
N GLY A 29 1.86 -10.03 6.21
CA GLY A 29 1.93 -9.64 4.81
C GLY A 29 0.65 -8.93 4.35
N HIS A 30 -0.51 -9.46 4.75
CA HIS A 30 -1.82 -8.85 4.49
C HIS A 30 -1.95 -7.47 5.14
N LEU A 31 -1.58 -7.34 6.41
CA LEU A 31 -1.63 -6.06 7.11
C LEU A 31 -0.73 -5.01 6.47
N ASN A 32 0.50 -5.38 6.10
CA ASN A 32 1.45 -4.50 5.43
C ASN A 32 0.89 -3.99 4.09
N MET A 33 0.28 -4.88 3.31
CA MET A 33 -0.36 -4.51 2.05
C MET A 33 -1.53 -3.53 2.28
N MET A 34 -2.39 -3.79 3.27
CA MET A 34 -3.51 -2.91 3.61
C MET A 34 -3.07 -1.49 4.02
N VAL A 35 -2.03 -1.37 4.85
CA VAL A 35 -1.49 -0.05 5.25
C VAL A 35 -0.98 0.72 4.04
N ARG A 36 -0.25 0.05 3.14
CA ARG A 36 0.26 0.66 1.92
C ARG A 36 -0.86 1.13 0.99
N ILE A 37 -1.93 0.33 0.84
CA ILE A 37 -3.12 0.72 0.06
C ILE A 37 -3.79 1.96 0.66
N LYS A 38 -3.99 2.01 1.99
CA LYS A 38 -4.60 3.16 2.66
C LYS A 38 -3.77 4.44 2.51
N GLU A 39 -2.45 4.33 2.59
CA GLU A 39 -1.57 5.49 2.37
C GLU A 39 -1.62 5.99 0.92
N LEU A 40 -1.70 5.09 -0.06
CA LEU A 40 -1.91 5.47 -1.46
C LEU A 40 -3.25 6.17 -1.67
N GLN A 41 -4.33 5.62 -1.09
CA GLN A 41 -5.65 6.25 -1.13
C GLN A 41 -5.62 7.65 -0.52
N ARG A 42 -5.00 7.83 0.64
CA ARG A 42 -4.86 9.15 1.30
C ARG A 42 -4.15 10.18 0.41
N ARG A 43 -3.06 9.78 -0.25
CA ARG A 43 -2.32 10.67 -1.16
C ARG A 43 -3.13 11.05 -2.40
N LEU A 44 -3.89 10.11 -2.94
CA LEU A 44 -4.79 10.35 -4.06
C LEU A 44 -5.90 11.32 -3.67
N ASP A 45 -6.55 11.10 -2.52
CA ASP A 45 -7.59 11.98 -1.99
C ASP A 45 -7.08 13.41 -1.80
N GLN A 46 -5.84 13.56 -1.32
CA GLN A 46 -5.21 14.87 -1.14
C GLN A 46 -4.86 15.55 -2.47
N THR A 47 -4.45 14.78 -3.49
CA THR A 47 -3.94 15.32 -4.76
C THR A 47 -5.04 15.58 -5.78
N LEU A 48 -5.96 14.62 -5.90
CA LEU A 48 -7.03 14.61 -6.90
C LEU A 48 -8.36 15.09 -6.31
N GLY A 49 -8.57 14.93 -5.00
CA GLY A 49 -9.87 15.08 -4.36
C GLY A 49 -10.61 13.74 -4.31
N LYS A 50 -11.64 13.65 -3.46
CA LYS A 50 -12.45 12.44 -3.34
C LYS A 50 -13.28 12.21 -4.60
N PRO A 51 -13.29 11.00 -5.19
CA PRO A 51 -14.08 10.71 -6.38
C PRO A 51 -15.58 10.91 -6.10
N GLY A 52 -16.26 11.71 -6.93
CA GLY A 52 -17.68 12.06 -6.78
C GLY A 52 -17.94 13.31 -5.92
N GLN A 53 -16.91 13.85 -5.27
CA GLN A 53 -17.01 15.04 -4.44
C GLN A 53 -16.60 16.33 -5.17
N ASP A 54 -15.95 16.17 -6.34
CA ASP A 54 -15.59 17.18 -7.33
C ASP A 54 -16.79 17.94 -7.91
N ARG A 55 -17.95 17.26 -8.02
CA ARG A 55 -19.18 17.87 -8.56
C ARG A 55 -20.12 18.47 -7.51
N ALA A 56 -19.96 18.14 -6.23
CA ALA A 56 -20.95 18.46 -5.20
C ALA A 56 -20.46 19.36 -4.05
N SER A 57 -19.15 19.61 -3.92
CA SER A 57 -18.64 20.32 -2.74
C SER A 57 -18.47 21.82 -2.97
N LYS A 58 -19.57 22.54 -2.78
CA LYS A 58 -19.50 23.79 -2.01
C LYS A 58 -19.18 23.40 -0.56
N ALA A 59 -17.91 23.19 -0.23
CA ALA A 59 -17.46 23.05 1.17
C ALA A 59 -16.35 24.07 1.39
N THR A 60 -16.63 25.16 2.11
CA THR A 60 -16.36 25.26 3.56
C THR A 60 -14.91 24.85 3.85
N TRP A 61 -14.07 25.86 4.04
CA TRP A 61 -12.63 25.81 4.34
C TRP A 61 -11.69 25.61 3.15
N GLY A 62 -11.21 26.75 2.63
CA GLY A 62 -10.03 26.85 1.76
C GLY A 62 -10.24 26.29 0.36
N GLY A 63 -10.32 27.17 -0.64
CA GLY A 63 -10.56 26.78 -2.03
C GLY A 63 -9.73 25.56 -2.45
N ALA A 64 -10.43 24.48 -2.86
CA ALA A 64 -9.82 23.20 -3.16
C ALA A 64 -8.65 23.38 -4.14
N THR A 65 -7.42 23.14 -3.64
CA THR A 65 -6.16 23.27 -4.39
C THR A 65 -5.81 21.98 -5.15
N THR A 66 -6.73 21.01 -5.20
CA THR A 66 -6.51 19.72 -5.85
C THR A 66 -6.41 19.88 -7.36
N ILE A 67 -5.65 18.98 -8.00
CA ILE A 67 -5.46 19.00 -9.46
C ILE A 67 -6.79 18.82 -10.19
N GLY A 68 -7.67 17.95 -9.68
CA GLY A 68 -9.02 17.75 -10.23
C GLY A 68 -9.86 19.03 -10.23
N ALA A 69 -9.90 19.76 -9.10
CA ALA A 69 -10.63 21.02 -9.00
C ALA A 69 -10.09 22.10 -9.95
N ARG A 70 -8.77 22.10 -10.20
CA ARG A 70 -8.15 23.02 -11.16
C ARG A 70 -8.47 22.64 -12.61
N LEU A 71 -8.46 21.35 -12.95
CA LEU A 71 -8.77 20.87 -14.29
C LEU A 71 -10.24 21.12 -14.66
N SER A 72 -11.18 20.79 -13.78
CA SER A 72 -12.62 21.02 -14.04
C SER A 72 -12.95 22.49 -14.28
N ARG A 73 -12.20 23.43 -13.68
CA ARG A 73 -12.38 24.87 -13.97
C ARG A 73 -11.91 25.26 -15.37
N ILE A 74 -10.87 24.61 -15.89
CA ILE A 74 -10.34 24.86 -17.24
C ILE A 74 -11.29 24.27 -18.30
N GLU A 75 -11.85 23.08 -18.06
CA GLU A 75 -12.82 22.45 -18.98
C GLU A 75 -14.14 23.22 -19.10
N LEU A 76 -14.47 24.07 -18.11
CA LEU A 76 -15.69 24.89 -18.08
C LEU A 76 -15.52 26.31 -18.66
N GLN A 77 -14.33 26.66 -19.15
CA GLN A 77 -14.07 27.90 -19.91
C GLN A 77 -14.21 27.68 -21.41
#